data_AF-A0A173LXE1-F1
#
_entry.id   AF-A0A173LXE1-F1
#
_cell.length_a   1.000
_cell.length_b   1.000
_cell.length_c   1.000
_cell.angle_alpha   90.00
_cell.angle_beta   90.00
_cell.angle_gamma   90.00
#
_symmetry.space_group_name_H-M   'P 1'
#
loop_
_entity.id
_entity.type
_entity.pdbx_description
1 polymer ?
#
loop_
_entity_poly.entity_id
_entity_poly.type
_entity_poly.pdbx_seq_one_letter_code
_entity_poly.pdbx_strand_id
1 'polypeptide(L)'
;MAADMMILGKRIKHFRISSGMTLEQLGDSVGVVPSQLSLIENGKREPKLSLLNAIATTLGVSVQELLSTEAPDRRSELEIELERLQQSELYTSLQLPAVRSTKGLSDEALEAIVGLHKEMERRERLSIATPEEARRANTELQAVMREKNNYLPELDELAEDLVKRAGHESGALMHRTVAEMANLVGFELIFVDDLPSSARSITDLANGRIYLPPASIPGGHGLRAMALQAIAHRLLNHQKPSNYAEFLQQRLEINYFAAAALMPRSRSVAFLQNAKKDRNIAIEDFRDAFGVTHEAAALRFTNLATEHLGLRTHFLRVNQGEGIFRGYENDGLRIPADVNGSIEGQVVCRKWPARMAFQRTNRTNEFYQYTDTPGGTFWDSTQTGTGEKEEFSISVGVPFDDAKWFRGRDTERREVSTCPNENCCRVPSDELAQRWSGKAWPSARMHAHVLSPLPSGTFPGVEETELFAFLEKHANAGG
;
A
#
# COMPACT_ATOMS: atom_id res chain seq x y z
N MET A 1 -2.66 -27.87 19.24
CA MET A 1 -1.82 -28.54 20.26
C MET A 1 -2.13 -28.01 21.66
N ALA A 2 -1.71 -26.80 22.06
CA ALA A 2 -1.95 -26.30 23.43
C ALA A 2 -3.43 -25.99 23.73
N ALA A 3 -4.14 -25.36 22.79
CA ALA A 3 -5.58 -25.07 22.93
C ALA A 3 -6.43 -26.36 23.02
N ASP A 4 -6.10 -27.37 22.21
CA ASP A 4 -6.80 -28.67 22.22
C ASP A 4 -6.61 -29.41 23.56
N MET A 5 -5.41 -29.35 24.14
CA MET A 5 -5.14 -29.89 25.47
C MET A 5 -5.91 -29.17 26.58
N MET A 6 -6.06 -27.85 26.45
CA MET A 6 -6.82 -27.05 27.40
C MET A 6 -8.32 -27.36 27.33
N ILE A 7 -8.88 -27.48 26.12
CA ILE A 7 -10.27 -27.91 25.90
C ILE A 7 -10.51 -29.29 26.50
N LEU A 8 -9.64 -30.27 26.18
CA LEU A 8 -9.70 -31.61 26.74
C LEU A 8 -9.70 -31.60 28.28
N GLY A 9 -8.80 -30.83 28.89
CA GLY A 9 -8.71 -30.70 30.33
C GLY A 9 -9.99 -30.13 30.96
N LYS A 10 -10.56 -29.08 30.36
CA LYS A 10 -11.85 -28.50 30.80
C LYS A 10 -13.00 -29.49 30.67
N ARG A 11 -13.05 -30.29 29.59
CA ARG A 11 -14.08 -31.32 29.38
C ARG A 11 -13.99 -32.44 30.42
N ILE A 12 -12.79 -32.96 30.70
CA ILE A 12 -12.57 -33.95 31.77
C ILE A 12 -13.07 -33.40 33.11
N LYS A 13 -12.69 -32.16 33.44
CA LYS A 13 -13.13 -31.50 34.68
C LYS A 13 -14.65 -31.33 34.73
N HIS A 14 -15.27 -30.90 33.63
CA HIS A 14 -16.71 -30.71 33.53
C HIS A 14 -17.45 -32.02 33.81
N PHE A 15 -17.12 -33.09 33.07
CA PHE A 15 -17.77 -34.40 33.27
C PHE A 15 -17.49 -34.98 34.66
N ARG A 16 -16.27 -34.83 35.20
CA ARG A 16 -15.98 -35.26 36.58
C ARG A 16 -16.88 -34.58 37.61
N ILE A 17 -17.08 -33.26 37.48
CA ILE A 17 -17.94 -32.51 38.40
C ILE A 17 -19.41 -32.91 38.21
N SER A 18 -19.86 -33.08 36.96
CA SER A 18 -21.22 -33.54 36.64
C SER A 18 -21.50 -34.95 37.17
N SER A 19 -20.50 -35.82 37.23
CA SER A 19 -20.57 -37.14 37.86
C SER A 19 -20.39 -37.13 39.38
N GLY A 20 -20.27 -35.94 40.00
CA GLY A 20 -20.13 -35.79 41.46
C GLY A 20 -18.79 -36.28 42.04
N MET A 21 -17.78 -36.50 41.20
CA MET A 21 -16.49 -37.08 41.62
C MET A 21 -15.47 -36.02 42.04
N THR A 22 -14.72 -36.30 43.09
CA THR A 22 -13.51 -35.53 43.44
C THR A 22 -12.33 -35.94 42.56
N LEU A 23 -11.28 -35.11 42.52
CA LEU A 23 -10.01 -35.45 41.84
C LEU A 23 -9.39 -36.74 42.39
N GLU A 24 -9.57 -36.97 43.70
CA GLU A 24 -9.07 -38.16 44.39
C GLU A 24 -9.85 -39.40 43.95
N GLN A 25 -11.19 -39.34 43.96
CA GLN A 25 -12.04 -40.44 43.53
C GLN A 25 -11.83 -40.83 42.06
N LEU A 26 -11.69 -39.84 41.17
CA LEU A 26 -11.38 -40.14 39.76
C LEU A 26 -9.97 -40.73 39.64
N GLY A 27 -9.01 -40.20 40.39
CA GLY A 27 -7.61 -40.66 40.40
C GLY A 27 -7.49 -42.12 40.82
N ASP A 28 -8.13 -42.48 41.92
CA ASP A 28 -8.16 -43.85 42.43
C ASP A 28 -8.84 -44.81 41.44
N SER A 29 -9.94 -44.36 40.81
CA SER A 29 -10.70 -45.17 39.84
C SER A 29 -9.91 -45.45 38.55
N VAL A 30 -9.03 -44.53 38.13
CA VAL A 30 -8.24 -44.66 36.89
C VAL A 30 -6.76 -44.95 37.14
N GLY A 31 -6.37 -45.19 38.39
CA GLY A 31 -5.02 -45.62 38.79
C GLY A 31 -3.94 -44.54 38.66
N VAL A 32 -4.27 -43.26 38.88
CA VAL A 32 -3.32 -42.14 38.83
C VAL A 32 -3.44 -41.23 40.05
N VAL A 33 -2.33 -40.61 40.44
CA VAL A 33 -2.32 -39.66 41.55
C VAL A 33 -3.16 -38.41 41.24
N PRO A 34 -3.85 -37.82 42.23
CA PRO A 34 -4.73 -36.66 42.01
C PRO A 34 -4.01 -35.44 41.42
N SER A 35 -2.72 -35.27 41.75
CA SER A 35 -1.86 -34.22 41.19
C SER A 35 -1.67 -34.37 39.68
N GLN A 36 -1.59 -35.60 39.17
CA GLN A 36 -1.47 -35.87 37.74
C GLN A 36 -2.78 -35.54 37.01
N LEU A 37 -3.94 -35.89 37.57
CA LEU A 37 -5.24 -35.50 37.01
C LEU A 37 -5.41 -33.99 36.99
N SER A 38 -5.00 -33.29 38.06
CA SER A 38 -5.03 -31.83 38.09
C SER A 38 -4.19 -31.20 36.98
N LEU A 39 -3.00 -31.74 36.68
CA LEU A 39 -2.18 -31.28 35.57
C LEU A 39 -2.85 -31.51 34.20
N ILE A 40 -3.57 -32.63 34.04
CA ILE A 40 -4.33 -32.94 32.83
C ILE A 40 -5.54 -32.00 32.69
N GLU A 41 -6.33 -31.82 33.75
CA GLU A 41 -7.52 -30.94 33.75
C GLU A 41 -7.19 -29.46 33.48
N ASN A 42 -5.97 -29.03 33.83
CA ASN A 42 -5.49 -27.68 33.56
C ASN A 42 -4.71 -27.58 32.23
N GLY A 43 -4.73 -28.61 31.38
CA GLY A 43 -4.06 -28.60 30.06
C GLY A 43 -2.53 -28.55 30.14
N LYS A 44 -1.92 -28.85 31.29
CA LYS A 44 -0.46 -28.81 31.50
C LYS A 44 0.23 -30.14 31.19
N ARG A 45 -0.53 -31.22 31.03
CA ARG A 45 0.01 -32.55 30.75
C ARG A 45 -0.92 -33.33 29.83
N GLU A 46 -0.34 -33.93 28.80
CA GLU A 46 -1.06 -34.79 27.88
C GLU A 46 -1.29 -36.19 28.49
N PRO A 47 -2.54 -36.70 28.51
CA PRO A 47 -2.82 -38.06 28.97
C PRO A 47 -2.44 -39.09 27.91
N LYS A 48 -1.96 -40.26 28.35
CA LYS A 48 -1.82 -41.42 27.45
C LYS A 48 -3.20 -41.91 27.02
N LEU A 49 -3.31 -42.46 25.81
CA LEU A 49 -4.58 -43.00 25.28
C LEU A 49 -5.24 -44.02 26.22
N SER A 50 -4.44 -44.87 26.87
CA SER A 50 -4.93 -45.83 27.87
C SER A 50 -5.60 -45.15 29.07
N LEU A 51 -5.04 -44.03 29.55
CA LEU A 51 -5.59 -43.24 30.64
C LEU A 51 -6.84 -42.48 30.19
N LEU A 52 -6.84 -41.93 28.97
CA LEU A 52 -8.00 -41.25 28.41
C LEU A 52 -9.21 -42.20 28.27
N ASN A 53 -8.98 -43.42 27.80
CA ASN A 53 -10.01 -44.47 27.72
C ASN A 53 -10.55 -44.83 29.10
N ALA A 54 -9.68 -44.94 30.11
CA ALA A 54 -10.08 -45.21 31.48
C ALA A 54 -10.93 -44.07 32.06
N ILE A 55 -10.53 -42.81 31.84
CA ILE A 55 -11.30 -41.62 32.25
C ILE A 55 -12.67 -41.59 31.57
N ALA A 56 -12.73 -41.82 30.26
CA ALA A 56 -13.98 -41.87 29.51
C ALA A 56 -14.95 -42.93 30.07
N THR A 57 -14.43 -44.13 30.32
CA THR A 57 -15.20 -45.25 30.88
C THR A 57 -15.73 -44.92 32.28
N THR A 58 -14.89 -44.38 33.16
CA THR A 58 -15.28 -44.02 34.54
C THR A 58 -16.30 -42.89 34.59
N LEU A 59 -16.20 -41.92 33.68
CA LEU A 59 -17.11 -40.78 33.59
C LEU A 59 -18.39 -41.10 32.79
N GLY A 60 -18.48 -42.28 32.16
CA GLY A 60 -19.64 -42.71 31.39
C GLY A 60 -19.82 -41.97 30.06
N VAL A 61 -18.74 -41.41 29.49
CA VAL A 61 -18.75 -40.64 28.23
C VAL A 61 -17.88 -41.33 27.19
N SER A 62 -18.09 -41.00 25.91
CA SER A 62 -17.22 -41.54 24.86
C SER A 62 -15.89 -40.77 24.79
N VAL A 63 -14.84 -41.43 24.28
CA VAL A 63 -13.54 -40.77 24.05
C VAL A 63 -13.67 -39.65 23.03
N GLN A 64 -14.53 -39.82 22.02
CA GLN A 64 -14.84 -38.77 21.04
C GLN A 64 -15.46 -37.54 21.70
N GLU A 65 -16.32 -37.75 22.70
CA GLU A 65 -16.94 -36.68 23.46
C GLU A 65 -15.94 -35.95 24.37
N LEU A 66 -14.89 -36.62 24.88
CA LEU A 66 -13.79 -35.93 25.57
C LEU A 66 -12.87 -35.15 24.62
N LEU A 67 -12.67 -35.66 23.40
CA LEU A 67 -11.80 -35.07 22.38
C LEU A 67 -12.51 -34.03 21.49
N SER A 68 -13.78 -33.70 21.76
CA SER A 68 -14.48 -32.64 21.03
C SER A 68 -13.75 -31.30 21.17
N THR A 69 -13.71 -30.54 20.08
CA THR A 69 -13.10 -29.20 20.00
C THR A 69 -13.97 -28.10 20.62
N GLU A 70 -15.19 -28.42 21.02
CA GLU A 70 -16.11 -27.46 21.64
C GLU A 70 -15.89 -27.37 23.16
N ALA A 71 -15.93 -26.16 23.71
CA ALA A 71 -15.91 -25.96 25.15
C ALA A 71 -17.18 -26.56 25.80
N PRO A 72 -17.09 -27.17 26.99
CA PRO A 72 -18.23 -27.84 27.62
C PRO A 72 -19.29 -26.87 28.18
N ASP A 73 -18.89 -25.65 28.52
CA ASP A 73 -19.78 -24.61 29.04
C ASP A 73 -19.23 -23.20 28.72
N ARG A 74 -20.10 -22.19 28.88
CA ARG A 74 -19.78 -20.79 28.57
C ARG A 74 -18.59 -20.26 29.36
N ARG A 75 -18.48 -20.63 30.64
CA ARG A 75 -17.35 -20.21 31.48
C ARG A 75 -16.04 -20.80 30.96
N SER A 76 -16.02 -22.08 30.60
CA SER A 76 -14.85 -22.75 30.03
C SER A 76 -14.43 -22.12 28.71
N GLU A 77 -15.39 -21.74 27.85
CA GLU A 77 -15.14 -20.99 26.61
C GLU A 77 -14.40 -19.67 26.90
N LEU A 78 -14.89 -18.89 27.87
CA LEU A 78 -14.27 -17.62 28.27
C LEU A 78 -12.88 -17.81 28.88
N GLU A 79 -12.68 -18.86 29.69
CA GLU A 79 -11.37 -19.16 30.29
C GLU A 79 -10.33 -19.55 29.24
N ILE A 80 -10.71 -20.35 28.24
CA ILE A 80 -9.85 -20.72 27.12
C ILE A 80 -9.49 -19.48 26.29
N GLU A 81 -10.50 -18.66 25.98
CA GLU A 81 -10.29 -17.44 25.18
C GLU A 81 -9.41 -16.42 25.90
N LEU A 82 -9.59 -16.24 27.22
CA LEU A 82 -8.73 -15.39 28.03
C LEU A 82 -7.27 -15.85 27.98
N GLU A 83 -7.01 -17.15 28.12
CA GLU A 83 -5.65 -17.69 28.08
C GLU A 83 -5.01 -17.52 26.71
N ARG A 84 -5.77 -17.72 25.62
CA ARG A 84 -5.33 -17.44 24.25
C ARG A 84 -4.98 -15.97 24.04
N LEU A 85 -5.84 -15.06 24.53
CA LEU A 85 -5.65 -13.62 24.40
C LEU A 85 -4.44 -13.12 25.19
N GLN A 86 -4.18 -13.66 26.39
CA GLN A 86 -3.01 -13.28 27.20
C GLN A 86 -1.68 -13.82 26.63
N GLN A 87 -1.72 -14.78 25.71
CA GLN A 87 -0.56 -15.25 24.95
C GLN A 87 -0.34 -14.46 23.65
N SER A 88 -1.24 -13.52 23.30
CA SER A 88 -1.08 -12.69 22.11
C SER A 88 0.10 -11.72 22.25
N GLU A 89 0.68 -11.32 21.11
CA GLU A 89 1.72 -10.29 21.06
C GLU A 89 1.21 -8.95 21.61
N LEU A 90 -0.05 -8.60 21.32
CA LEU A 90 -0.69 -7.38 21.81
C LEU A 90 -0.74 -7.33 23.34
N TYR A 91 -1.07 -8.43 24.02
CA TYR A 91 -1.09 -8.43 25.48
C TYR A 91 0.32 -8.41 26.08
N THR A 92 1.25 -9.15 25.45
CA THR A 92 2.65 -9.23 25.89
C THR A 92 3.36 -7.88 25.80
N SER A 93 3.07 -7.07 24.77
CA SER A 93 3.67 -5.75 24.59
C SER A 93 3.24 -4.73 25.66
N LEU A 94 2.05 -4.89 26.24
CA LEU A 94 1.53 -4.04 27.31
C LEU A 94 2.18 -4.30 28.67
N GLN A 95 2.94 -5.40 28.82
CA GLN A 95 3.62 -5.79 30.06
C GLN A 95 2.69 -5.90 31.28
N LEU A 96 1.43 -6.28 31.03
CA LEU A 96 0.43 -6.44 32.08
C LEU A 96 0.55 -7.82 32.78
N PRO A 97 0.22 -7.91 34.08
CA PRO A 97 0.18 -9.19 34.78
C PRO A 97 -0.94 -10.10 34.26
N ALA A 98 -0.63 -11.38 34.03
CA ALA A 98 -1.62 -12.37 33.60
C ALA A 98 -2.70 -12.60 34.67
N VAL A 99 -3.96 -12.48 34.26
CA VAL A 99 -5.15 -12.81 35.05
C VAL A 99 -5.31 -14.33 35.10
N ARG A 100 -5.42 -14.87 36.31
CA ARG A 100 -5.70 -16.30 36.54
C ARG A 100 -7.20 -16.53 36.72
N SER A 101 -7.76 -17.46 35.95
CA SER A 101 -9.15 -17.90 36.11
C SER A 101 -9.31 -18.77 37.37
N THR A 102 -9.57 -18.13 38.50
CA THR A 102 -9.87 -18.80 39.76
C THR A 102 -11.37 -18.79 40.05
N LYS A 103 -11.83 -19.63 40.99
CA LYS A 103 -13.24 -19.64 41.44
C LYS A 103 -13.72 -18.28 41.98
N GLY A 104 -12.80 -17.39 42.38
CA GLY A 104 -13.14 -16.05 42.87
C GLY A 104 -13.42 -15.02 41.77
N LEU A 105 -13.13 -15.33 40.50
CA LEU A 105 -13.46 -14.48 39.37
C LEU A 105 -14.89 -14.82 38.90
N SER A 106 -15.79 -13.84 38.91
CA SER A 106 -17.17 -14.02 38.44
C SER A 106 -17.22 -14.16 36.92
N ASP A 107 -18.31 -14.74 36.40
CA ASP A 107 -18.49 -14.92 34.97
C ASP A 107 -18.62 -13.55 34.28
N GLU A 108 -19.29 -12.57 34.89
CA GLU A 108 -19.41 -11.21 34.37
C GLU A 108 -18.05 -10.51 34.27
N ALA A 109 -17.16 -10.73 35.25
CA ALA A 109 -15.81 -10.20 35.20
C ALA A 109 -14.99 -10.84 34.08
N LEU A 110 -15.12 -12.16 33.89
CA LEU A 110 -14.48 -12.89 32.79
C LEU A 110 -14.97 -12.38 31.42
N GLU A 111 -16.28 -12.21 31.26
CA GLU A 111 -16.89 -11.65 30.04
C GLU A 111 -16.40 -10.23 29.77
N ALA A 112 -16.35 -9.36 30.79
CA ALA A 112 -15.85 -8.01 30.66
C ALA A 112 -14.38 -7.96 30.26
N ILE A 113 -13.52 -8.80 30.86
CA ILE A 113 -12.09 -8.86 30.55
C ILE A 113 -11.86 -9.36 29.12
N VAL A 114 -12.51 -10.46 28.73
CA VAL A 114 -12.42 -11.00 27.36
C VAL A 114 -12.98 -9.99 26.35
N GLY A 115 -14.12 -9.35 26.67
CA GLY A 115 -14.72 -8.31 25.84
C GLY A 115 -13.80 -7.11 25.65
N LEU A 116 -13.14 -6.64 26.72
CA LEU A 116 -12.18 -5.54 26.68
C LEU A 116 -10.98 -5.89 25.80
N HIS A 117 -10.43 -7.10 25.91
CA HIS A 117 -9.32 -7.55 25.05
C HIS A 117 -9.73 -7.60 23.58
N LYS A 118 -10.90 -8.16 23.28
CA LYS A 118 -11.44 -8.19 21.90
C LYS A 118 -11.62 -6.79 21.35
N GLU A 119 -12.09 -5.86 22.17
CA GLU A 119 -12.25 -4.46 21.80
C GLU A 119 -10.89 -3.76 21.62
N MET A 120 -9.87 -4.08 22.43
CA MET A 120 -8.51 -3.58 22.24
C MET A 120 -7.90 -4.10 20.93
N GLU A 121 -7.99 -5.40 20.64
CA GLU A 121 -7.58 -5.95 19.34
C GLU A 121 -8.37 -5.32 18.19
N ARG A 122 -9.67 -5.05 18.37
CA ARG A 122 -10.48 -4.37 17.36
C ARG A 122 -10.00 -2.94 17.14
N ARG A 123 -9.72 -2.18 18.21
CA ARG A 123 -9.23 -0.80 18.13
C ARG A 123 -7.83 -0.73 17.56
N GLU A 124 -6.95 -1.65 17.92
CA GLU A 124 -5.62 -1.72 17.34
C GLU A 124 -5.71 -2.03 15.84
N ARG A 125 -6.57 -2.98 15.44
CA ARG A 125 -6.88 -3.22 14.01
C ARG A 125 -7.45 -1.99 13.29
N LEU A 126 -8.11 -1.10 14.01
CA LEU A 126 -8.61 0.18 13.48
C LEU A 126 -7.56 1.29 13.55
N SER A 127 -6.57 1.20 14.45
CA SER A 127 -5.50 2.19 14.65
C SER A 127 -4.33 2.00 13.69
N ILE A 128 -4.28 0.89 12.93
CA ILE A 128 -3.29 0.51 11.89
C ILE A 128 -2.86 1.64 10.94
N ALA A 129 -3.46 2.83 10.94
CA ALA A 129 -2.90 3.98 10.25
C ALA A 129 -3.06 5.27 11.03
N THR A 130 -2.14 5.57 11.96
CA THR A 130 -1.87 6.99 12.19
C THR A 130 -1.27 7.57 10.89
N PRO A 131 -1.64 8.81 10.49
CA PRO A 131 -1.06 9.43 9.31
C PRO A 131 0.48 9.54 9.34
N GLU A 132 1.10 9.45 10.52
CA GLU A 132 2.55 9.46 10.69
C GLU A 132 3.18 8.08 10.42
N GLU A 133 2.63 7.00 10.97
CA GLU A 133 3.09 5.63 10.64
C GLU A 133 2.94 5.33 9.16
N ALA A 134 1.85 5.80 8.56
CA ALA A 134 1.60 5.66 7.13
C ALA A 134 2.69 6.35 6.27
N ARG A 135 3.05 7.58 6.64
CA ARG A 135 4.13 8.33 5.98
C ARG A 135 5.47 7.64 6.17
N ARG A 136 5.80 7.24 7.40
CA ARG A 136 7.06 6.55 7.70
C ARG A 136 7.22 5.24 6.91
N ALA A 137 6.21 4.38 6.92
CA ALA A 137 6.24 3.12 6.20
C ALA A 137 6.38 3.32 4.68
N ASN A 138 5.76 4.37 4.14
CA ASN A 138 5.90 4.71 2.72
C ASN A 138 7.30 5.24 2.38
N THR A 139 7.90 6.09 3.22
CA THR A 139 9.29 6.56 3.07
C THR A 139 10.27 5.39 3.12
N GLU A 140 10.11 4.47 4.07
CA GLU A 140 10.94 3.26 4.17
C GLU A 140 10.80 2.37 2.93
N LEU A 141 9.58 2.18 2.42
CA LEU A 141 9.33 1.42 1.20
C LEU A 141 9.97 2.08 -0.04
N GLN A 142 9.90 3.41 -0.16
CA GLN A 142 10.57 4.16 -1.23
C GLN A 142 12.08 3.99 -1.19
N ALA A 143 12.69 4.01 0.00
CA ALA A 143 14.13 3.78 0.17
C ALA A 143 14.53 2.39 -0.31
N VAL A 144 13.80 1.34 0.11
CA VAL A 144 14.04 -0.05 -0.34
C VAL A 144 13.92 -0.16 -1.86
N MET A 145 12.90 0.45 -2.45
CA MET A 145 12.72 0.42 -3.91
C MET A 145 13.82 1.19 -4.64
N ARG A 146 14.32 2.29 -4.08
CA ARG A 146 15.47 3.03 -4.63
C ARG A 146 16.72 2.17 -4.65
N GLU A 147 17.03 1.46 -3.57
CA GLU A 147 18.18 0.55 -3.49
C GLU A 147 18.10 -0.59 -4.52
N LYS A 148 16.88 -1.04 -4.85
CA LYS A 148 16.62 -2.05 -5.88
C LYS A 148 16.49 -1.48 -7.29
N ASN A 149 16.85 -0.22 -7.54
CA ASN A 149 16.67 0.45 -8.84
C ASN A 149 15.23 0.37 -9.37
N ASN A 150 14.25 0.35 -8.46
CA ASN A 150 12.83 0.13 -8.72
C ASN A 150 12.52 -1.16 -9.51
N TYR A 151 13.39 -2.16 -9.43
CA TYR A 151 13.29 -3.40 -10.21
C TYR A 151 13.01 -4.62 -9.31
N LEU A 152 11.99 -5.39 -9.67
CA LEU A 152 11.59 -6.61 -8.97
C LEU A 152 11.53 -7.77 -9.98
N PRO A 153 12.66 -8.46 -10.23
CA PRO A 153 12.77 -9.47 -11.30
C PRO A 153 11.78 -10.64 -11.12
N GLU A 154 11.54 -11.06 -9.88
CA GLU A 154 10.62 -12.16 -9.57
C GLU A 154 9.18 -11.86 -10.01
N LEU A 155 8.72 -10.62 -9.82
CA LEU A 155 7.39 -10.20 -10.26
C LEU A 155 7.31 -10.06 -11.78
N ASP A 156 8.41 -9.66 -12.40
CA ASP A 156 8.54 -9.58 -13.86
C ASP A 156 8.45 -10.97 -14.51
N GLU A 157 9.15 -11.95 -13.95
CA GLU A 157 9.12 -13.33 -14.39
C GLU A 157 7.74 -13.94 -14.20
N LEU A 158 7.11 -13.71 -13.04
CA LEU A 158 5.76 -14.20 -12.75
C LEU A 158 4.72 -13.61 -13.71
N ALA A 159 4.77 -12.31 -13.97
CA ALA A 159 3.86 -11.65 -14.90
C ALA A 159 4.08 -12.14 -16.34
N GLU A 160 5.35 -12.27 -16.76
CA GLU A 160 5.68 -12.72 -18.11
C GLU A 160 5.31 -14.18 -18.36
N ASP A 161 5.50 -15.08 -17.38
CA ASP A 161 5.02 -16.47 -17.45
C ASP A 161 3.50 -16.54 -17.65
N LEU A 162 2.74 -15.81 -16.84
CA LEU A 162 1.28 -15.86 -16.90
C LEU A 162 0.75 -15.31 -18.24
N VAL A 163 1.34 -14.22 -18.73
CA VAL A 163 0.98 -13.64 -20.04
C VAL A 163 1.29 -14.62 -21.18
N LYS A 164 2.43 -15.32 -21.13
CA LYS A 164 2.80 -16.36 -22.10
C LYS A 164 1.84 -17.54 -22.07
N ARG A 165 1.50 -18.03 -20.87
CA ARG A 165 0.57 -19.16 -20.69
C ARG A 165 -0.85 -18.84 -21.15
N ALA A 166 -1.27 -17.58 -21.05
CA ALA A 166 -2.53 -17.10 -21.61
C ALA A 166 -2.51 -16.93 -23.14
N GLY A 167 -1.38 -17.20 -23.80
CA GLY A 167 -1.26 -17.17 -25.26
C GLY A 167 -1.16 -15.77 -25.87
N HIS A 168 -0.75 -14.76 -25.11
CA HIS A 168 -0.56 -13.41 -25.66
C HIS A 168 0.75 -13.29 -26.42
N GLU A 169 0.66 -13.00 -27.72
CA GLU A 169 1.85 -12.88 -28.57
C GLU A 169 2.29 -11.42 -28.78
N SER A 170 1.37 -10.55 -29.21
CA SER A 170 1.71 -9.19 -29.68
C SER A 170 0.63 -8.16 -29.37
N GLY A 171 0.97 -6.87 -29.54
CA GLY A 171 0.09 -5.73 -29.24
C GLY A 171 -0.20 -5.51 -27.75
N ALA A 172 -1.15 -4.60 -27.49
CA ALA A 172 -1.70 -4.33 -26.17
C ALA A 172 -2.45 -5.54 -25.62
N LEU A 173 -2.34 -5.79 -24.31
CA LEU A 173 -3.00 -6.92 -23.66
C LEU A 173 -4.52 -6.82 -23.80
N MET A 174 -5.17 -7.85 -24.31
CA MET A 174 -6.62 -7.84 -24.58
C MET A 174 -7.43 -8.20 -23.34
N HIS A 175 -8.68 -7.71 -23.25
CA HIS A 175 -9.60 -8.08 -22.17
C HIS A 175 -9.84 -9.59 -22.10
N ARG A 176 -9.97 -10.22 -23.27
CA ARG A 176 -10.09 -11.67 -23.40
C ARG A 176 -8.92 -12.36 -22.71
N THR A 177 -7.69 -12.03 -23.11
CA THR A 177 -6.45 -12.59 -22.54
C THR A 177 -6.40 -12.45 -21.01
N VAL A 178 -6.81 -11.30 -20.46
CA VAL A 178 -6.86 -11.11 -19.00
C VAL A 178 -7.87 -12.04 -18.33
N ALA A 179 -9.00 -12.34 -18.98
CA ALA A 179 -9.96 -13.35 -18.52
C ALA A 179 -9.37 -14.76 -18.60
N GLU A 180 -8.62 -15.11 -19.65
CA GLU A 180 -7.90 -16.39 -19.69
C GLU A 180 -6.80 -16.47 -18.61
N MET A 181 -6.10 -15.38 -18.31
CA MET A 181 -5.16 -15.31 -17.19
C MET A 181 -5.87 -15.56 -15.85
N ALA A 182 -7.05 -14.99 -15.63
CA ALA A 182 -7.85 -15.26 -14.43
C ALA A 182 -8.23 -16.75 -14.34
N ASN A 183 -8.69 -17.34 -15.45
CA ASN A 183 -9.08 -18.76 -15.51
C ASN A 183 -7.89 -19.69 -15.17
N LEU A 184 -6.69 -19.37 -15.65
CA LEU A 184 -5.47 -20.14 -15.34
C LEU A 184 -5.11 -20.14 -13.84
N VAL A 185 -5.54 -19.11 -13.11
CA VAL A 185 -5.33 -18.97 -11.65
C VAL A 185 -6.54 -19.49 -10.85
N GLY A 186 -7.57 -20.00 -11.53
CA GLY A 186 -8.76 -20.57 -10.92
C GLY A 186 -9.86 -19.53 -10.62
N PHE A 187 -9.89 -18.42 -11.35
CA PHE A 187 -10.92 -17.39 -11.22
C PHE A 187 -11.69 -17.11 -12.50
N GLU A 188 -12.99 -16.91 -12.36
CA GLU A 188 -13.85 -16.32 -13.38
C GLU A 188 -14.00 -14.81 -13.14
N LEU A 189 -13.85 -13.99 -14.18
CA LEU A 189 -14.10 -12.54 -14.10
C LEU A 189 -15.59 -12.26 -14.33
N ILE A 190 -16.21 -11.56 -13.38
CA ILE A 190 -17.62 -11.18 -13.43
C ILE A 190 -17.72 -9.65 -13.34
N PHE A 191 -18.51 -9.05 -14.24
CA PHE A 191 -18.71 -7.61 -14.28
C PHE A 191 -20.08 -7.24 -13.68
N VAL A 192 -20.09 -6.42 -12.64
CA VAL A 192 -21.29 -6.08 -11.85
C VAL A 192 -21.32 -4.58 -11.53
N ASP A 193 -22.51 -3.99 -11.46
CA ASP A 193 -22.75 -2.56 -11.21
C ASP A 193 -23.08 -2.23 -9.74
N ASP A 194 -23.18 -3.25 -8.88
CA ASP A 194 -23.59 -3.17 -7.48
C ASP A 194 -22.45 -3.45 -6.48
N LEU A 195 -21.20 -3.24 -6.90
CA LEU A 195 -20.05 -3.33 -5.98
C LEU A 195 -20.25 -2.37 -4.78
N PRO A 196 -19.90 -2.79 -3.54
CA PRO A 196 -19.90 -1.91 -2.38
C PRO A 196 -19.10 -0.64 -2.66
N SER A 197 -19.61 0.52 -2.21
CA SER A 197 -19.02 1.84 -2.50
C SER A 197 -17.57 2.02 -2.05
N SER A 198 -17.11 1.22 -1.07
CA SER A 198 -15.74 1.22 -0.56
C SER A 198 -14.80 0.28 -1.32
N ALA A 199 -15.32 -0.58 -2.21
CA ALA A 199 -14.55 -1.60 -2.92
C ALA A 199 -14.45 -1.27 -4.42
N ARG A 200 -13.23 -1.31 -4.96
CA ARG A 200 -13.00 -1.18 -6.41
C ARG A 200 -13.15 -2.51 -7.15
N SER A 201 -12.84 -3.61 -6.48
CA SER A 201 -12.97 -4.98 -6.97
C SER A 201 -13.10 -5.92 -5.77
N ILE A 202 -13.74 -7.08 -5.96
CA ILE A 202 -13.87 -8.09 -4.90
C ILE A 202 -13.37 -9.42 -5.44
N THR A 203 -12.52 -10.11 -4.68
CA THR A 203 -12.08 -11.47 -4.98
C THR A 203 -12.77 -12.44 -4.03
N ASP A 204 -13.62 -13.31 -4.58
CA ASP A 204 -14.31 -14.37 -3.89
C ASP A 204 -13.54 -15.69 -4.05
N LEU A 205 -12.81 -16.03 -2.99
CA LEU A 205 -11.98 -17.23 -2.92
C LEU A 205 -12.81 -18.52 -2.79
N ALA A 206 -14.03 -18.44 -2.25
CA ALA A 206 -14.86 -19.62 -2.02
C ALA A 206 -15.46 -20.15 -3.32
N ASN A 207 -15.88 -19.23 -4.20
CA ASN A 207 -16.49 -19.58 -5.49
C ASN A 207 -15.55 -19.40 -6.69
N GLY A 208 -14.31 -18.96 -6.48
CA GLY A 208 -13.35 -18.73 -7.56
C GLY A 208 -13.81 -17.63 -8.51
N ARG A 209 -14.22 -16.47 -7.98
CA ARG A 209 -14.73 -15.34 -8.80
C ARG A 209 -14.04 -14.03 -8.46
N ILE A 210 -13.87 -13.17 -9.46
CA ILE A 210 -13.41 -11.79 -9.27
C ILE A 210 -14.48 -10.85 -9.85
N TYR A 211 -15.06 -10.02 -8.99
CA TYR A 211 -16.08 -9.04 -9.34
C TYR A 211 -15.42 -7.69 -9.66
N LEU A 212 -15.74 -7.14 -10.83
CA LEU A 212 -15.22 -5.88 -11.38
C LEU A 212 -16.36 -4.97 -11.83
N PRO A 213 -16.17 -3.64 -11.87
CA PRO A 213 -17.16 -2.72 -12.40
C PRO A 213 -17.35 -2.90 -13.92
N PRO A 214 -18.51 -2.57 -14.51
CA PRO A 214 -18.81 -2.83 -15.92
C PRO A 214 -18.01 -1.95 -16.88
N ALA A 215 -17.52 -0.80 -16.42
CA ALA A 215 -16.75 0.15 -17.20
C ALA A 215 -15.54 0.65 -16.42
N SER A 216 -14.50 1.05 -17.15
CA SER A 216 -13.36 1.75 -16.53
C SER A 216 -13.83 3.12 -16.06
N ILE A 217 -13.44 3.52 -14.85
CA ILE A 217 -13.68 4.87 -14.35
C ILE A 217 -12.81 5.85 -15.17
N PRO A 218 -13.36 6.96 -15.70
CA PRO A 218 -12.59 7.97 -16.42
C PRO A 218 -11.37 8.44 -15.62
N GLY A 219 -10.18 8.44 -16.22
CA GLY A 219 -8.93 8.85 -15.55
C GLY A 219 -8.35 7.84 -14.54
N GLY A 220 -8.97 6.66 -14.37
CA GLY A 220 -8.51 5.60 -13.46
C GLY A 220 -7.65 4.51 -14.12
N HIS A 221 -7.32 3.48 -13.32
CA HIS A 221 -6.75 2.24 -13.84
C HIS A 221 -7.79 1.58 -14.76
N GLY A 222 -7.40 1.25 -16.00
CA GLY A 222 -8.29 0.51 -16.90
C GLY A 222 -8.68 -0.84 -16.29
N LEU A 223 -9.87 -1.35 -16.64
CA LEU A 223 -10.40 -2.64 -16.14
C LEU A 223 -9.37 -3.79 -16.19
N ARG A 224 -8.50 -3.81 -17.21
CA ARG A 224 -7.39 -4.77 -17.33
C ARG A 224 -6.43 -4.73 -16.13
N ALA A 225 -6.01 -3.54 -15.72
CA ALA A 225 -5.12 -3.36 -14.58
C ALA A 225 -5.78 -3.80 -13.26
N MET A 226 -7.06 -3.48 -13.07
CA MET A 226 -7.81 -3.90 -11.88
C MET A 226 -7.96 -5.42 -11.77
N ALA A 227 -8.29 -6.08 -12.89
CA ALA A 227 -8.34 -7.54 -12.95
C ALA A 227 -6.98 -8.16 -12.62
N LEU A 228 -5.89 -7.64 -13.18
CA LEU A 228 -4.53 -8.12 -12.92
C LEU A 228 -4.08 -7.90 -11.47
N GLN A 229 -4.45 -6.78 -10.85
CA GLN A 229 -4.21 -6.52 -9.43
C GLN A 229 -4.94 -7.56 -8.55
N ALA A 230 -6.19 -7.89 -8.87
CA ALA A 230 -6.95 -8.91 -8.15
C ALA A 230 -6.33 -10.32 -8.31
N ILE A 231 -5.88 -10.66 -9.53
CA ILE A 231 -5.15 -11.91 -9.80
C ILE A 231 -3.83 -11.97 -9.00
N ALA A 232 -3.10 -10.85 -8.94
CA ALA A 232 -1.81 -10.76 -8.26
C ALA A 232 -1.90 -11.12 -6.77
N HIS A 233 -2.94 -10.67 -6.07
CA HIS A 233 -3.15 -11.00 -4.66
C HIS A 233 -3.13 -12.52 -4.42
N ARG A 234 -3.72 -13.31 -5.32
CA ARG A 234 -3.70 -14.77 -5.21
C ARG A 234 -2.34 -15.34 -5.53
N LEU A 235 -1.73 -14.91 -6.64
CA LEU A 235 -0.45 -15.47 -7.10
C LEU A 235 0.68 -15.26 -6.09
N LEU A 236 0.67 -14.11 -5.42
CA LEU A 236 1.66 -13.76 -4.40
C LEU A 236 1.30 -14.29 -3.00
N ASN A 237 0.21 -15.07 -2.88
CA ASN A 237 -0.29 -15.60 -1.61
C ASN A 237 -0.48 -14.54 -0.52
N HIS A 238 -0.86 -13.32 -0.90
CA HIS A 238 -1.08 -12.22 0.03
C HIS A 238 -2.16 -12.59 1.06
N GLN A 239 -1.82 -12.44 2.32
CA GLN A 239 -2.76 -12.56 3.43
C GLN A 239 -3.28 -11.18 3.81
N LYS A 240 -4.30 -11.14 4.67
CA LYS A 240 -4.74 -9.88 5.26
C LYS A 240 -3.53 -9.21 5.95
N PRO A 241 -3.18 -7.96 5.60
CA PRO A 241 -2.00 -7.31 6.15
C PRO A 241 -2.15 -7.12 7.66
N SER A 242 -1.08 -7.42 8.38
CA SER A 242 -0.96 -7.30 9.84
C SER A 242 -0.71 -5.86 10.29
N ASN A 243 -0.08 -5.04 9.42
CA ASN A 243 0.28 -3.65 9.68
C ASN A 243 0.25 -2.81 8.38
N TYR A 244 0.45 -1.50 8.50
CA TYR A 244 0.40 -0.59 7.36
C TYR A 244 1.54 -0.80 6.36
N ALA A 245 2.74 -1.13 6.83
CA ALA A 245 3.90 -1.35 5.97
C ALA A 245 3.67 -2.57 5.06
N GLU A 246 3.14 -3.67 5.60
CA GLU A 246 2.74 -4.84 4.83
C GLU A 246 1.63 -4.51 3.84
N PHE A 247 0.65 -3.70 4.23
CA PHE A 247 -0.39 -3.22 3.30
C PHE A 247 0.20 -2.43 2.12
N LEU A 248 1.14 -1.51 2.37
CA LEU A 248 1.80 -0.75 1.32
C LEU A 248 2.67 -1.65 0.43
N GLN A 249 3.40 -2.59 1.01
CA GLN A 249 4.22 -3.56 0.27
C GLN A 249 3.34 -4.40 -0.66
N GLN A 250 2.29 -5.02 -0.14
CA GLN A 250 1.37 -5.81 -0.96
C GLN A 250 0.76 -4.97 -2.07
N ARG A 251 0.39 -3.70 -1.78
CA ARG A 251 -0.11 -2.76 -2.78
C ARG A 251 0.93 -2.41 -3.83
N LEU A 252 2.21 -2.30 -3.47
CA LEU A 252 3.29 -2.08 -4.44
C LEU A 252 3.44 -3.30 -5.36
N GLU A 253 3.48 -4.50 -4.80
CA GLU A 253 3.71 -5.74 -5.53
C GLU A 253 2.60 -6.03 -6.53
N ILE A 254 1.32 -5.87 -6.15
CA ILE A 254 0.19 -6.05 -7.10
C ILE A 254 0.19 -5.01 -8.23
N ASN A 255 0.63 -3.77 -7.93
CA ASN A 255 0.70 -2.71 -8.95
C ASN A 255 1.86 -2.95 -9.91
N TYR A 256 3.00 -3.37 -9.39
CA TYR A 256 4.16 -3.77 -10.18
C TYR A 256 3.78 -4.94 -11.09
N PHE A 257 3.18 -6.00 -10.53
CA PHE A 257 2.74 -7.17 -11.29
C PHE A 257 1.76 -6.78 -12.41
N ALA A 258 0.74 -5.97 -12.10
CA ALA A 258 -0.23 -5.54 -13.11
C ALA A 258 0.42 -4.72 -14.23
N ALA A 259 1.36 -3.83 -13.91
CA ALA A 259 2.13 -3.10 -14.91
C ALA A 259 3.03 -4.04 -15.74
N ALA A 260 3.70 -5.00 -15.11
CA ALA A 260 4.52 -6.00 -15.78
C ALA A 260 3.72 -6.92 -16.70
N ALA A 261 2.49 -7.27 -16.33
CA ALA A 261 1.61 -8.06 -17.17
C ALA A 261 1.06 -7.27 -18.38
N LEU A 262 0.70 -6.00 -18.17
CA LEU A 262 0.28 -5.10 -19.27
C LEU A 262 1.42 -4.78 -20.23
N MET A 263 2.64 -4.68 -19.70
CA MET A 263 3.87 -4.34 -20.42
C MET A 263 4.97 -5.38 -20.12
N PRO A 264 4.85 -6.61 -20.69
CA PRO A 264 5.78 -7.72 -20.42
C PRO A 264 7.23 -7.34 -20.64
N ARG A 265 8.10 -7.73 -19.70
CA ARG A 265 9.51 -7.32 -19.65
C ARG A 265 10.21 -7.51 -21.00
N SER A 266 10.22 -8.71 -21.58
CA SER A 266 10.92 -8.97 -22.84
C SER A 266 10.51 -8.04 -23.98
N ARG A 267 9.21 -7.75 -24.12
CA ARG A 267 8.69 -6.88 -25.18
C ARG A 267 8.96 -5.41 -24.90
N SER A 268 8.77 -4.98 -23.66
CA SER A 268 9.05 -3.61 -23.21
C SER A 268 10.52 -3.26 -23.37
N VAL A 269 11.42 -4.16 -22.96
CA VAL A 269 12.87 -3.99 -23.10
C VAL A 269 13.25 -3.94 -24.59
N ALA A 270 12.76 -4.86 -25.42
CA ALA A 270 13.04 -4.83 -26.85
C ALA A 270 12.58 -3.51 -27.52
N PHE A 271 11.37 -3.05 -27.17
CA PHE A 271 10.84 -1.77 -27.65
C PHE A 271 11.74 -0.59 -27.23
N LEU A 272 12.05 -0.48 -25.93
CA LEU A 272 12.83 0.62 -25.39
C LEU A 272 14.30 0.58 -25.86
N GLN A 273 14.89 -0.60 -26.04
CA GLN A 273 16.24 -0.74 -26.58
C GLN A 273 16.32 -0.32 -28.05
N ASN A 274 15.30 -0.63 -28.86
CA ASN A 274 15.22 -0.14 -30.23
C ASN A 274 15.06 1.39 -30.26
N ALA A 275 14.15 1.93 -29.45
CA ALA A 275 14.01 3.38 -29.30
C ALA A 275 15.32 4.05 -28.82
N LYS A 276 16.08 3.41 -27.91
CA LYS A 276 17.39 3.89 -27.47
C LYS A 276 18.42 3.91 -28.61
N LYS A 277 18.47 2.87 -29.45
CA LYS A 277 19.36 2.83 -30.64
C LYS A 277 19.08 3.99 -31.59
N ASP A 278 17.79 4.29 -31.78
CA ASP A 278 17.32 5.39 -32.64
C ASP A 278 17.41 6.76 -31.94
N ARG A 279 17.86 6.79 -30.68
CA ARG A 279 17.88 7.98 -29.82
C ARG A 279 16.50 8.67 -29.79
N ASN A 280 15.46 7.87 -29.61
CA ASN A 280 14.07 8.34 -29.72
C ASN A 280 13.20 7.71 -28.62
N ILE A 281 13.75 7.51 -27.42
CA ILE A 281 12.94 7.09 -26.26
C ILE A 281 11.90 8.17 -25.98
N ALA A 282 10.63 7.80 -26.00
CA ALA A 282 9.49 8.65 -25.68
C ALA A 282 8.46 7.84 -24.87
N ILE A 283 7.94 8.43 -23.79
CA ILE A 283 7.02 7.73 -22.89
C ILE A 283 5.63 7.62 -23.53
N GLU A 284 5.21 8.63 -24.30
CA GLU A 284 4.00 8.59 -25.13
C GLU A 284 3.97 7.41 -26.12
N ASP A 285 5.08 7.12 -26.81
CA ASP A 285 5.14 5.99 -27.74
C ASP A 285 5.10 4.66 -26.98
N PHE A 286 5.76 4.58 -25.83
CA PHE A 286 5.72 3.39 -24.98
C PHE A 286 4.30 3.16 -24.43
N ARG A 287 3.61 4.23 -24.03
CA ARG A 287 2.19 4.21 -23.63
C ARG A 287 1.32 3.67 -24.76
N ASP A 288 1.46 4.22 -25.96
CA ASP A 288 0.59 3.91 -27.10
C ASP A 288 0.85 2.49 -27.62
N ALA A 289 2.11 2.03 -27.63
CA ALA A 289 2.48 0.68 -28.05
C ALA A 289 1.83 -0.44 -27.21
N PHE A 290 1.57 -0.17 -25.92
CA PHE A 290 0.97 -1.14 -24.99
C PHE A 290 -0.47 -0.79 -24.61
N GLY A 291 -1.00 0.34 -25.07
CA GLY A 291 -2.37 0.78 -24.80
C GLY A 291 -2.65 0.98 -23.32
N VAL A 292 -1.74 1.62 -22.59
CA VAL A 292 -1.85 1.92 -21.15
C VAL A 292 -1.99 3.42 -20.89
N THR A 293 -2.13 3.84 -19.64
CA THR A 293 -2.08 5.28 -19.30
C THR A 293 -0.63 5.77 -19.32
N HIS A 294 -0.44 7.08 -19.49
CA HIS A 294 0.91 7.66 -19.44
C HIS A 294 1.60 7.43 -18.09
N GLU A 295 0.86 7.49 -16.98
CA GLU A 295 1.38 7.17 -15.65
C GLU A 295 1.89 5.73 -15.56
N ALA A 296 1.12 4.77 -16.09
CA ALA A 296 1.52 3.37 -16.07
C ALA A 296 2.77 3.13 -16.93
N ALA A 297 2.85 3.74 -18.11
CA ALA A 297 4.02 3.66 -18.97
C ALA A 297 5.26 4.30 -18.31
N ALA A 298 5.11 5.47 -17.70
CA ALA A 298 6.17 6.17 -16.98
C ALA A 298 6.70 5.35 -15.79
N LEU A 299 5.82 4.81 -14.94
CA LEU A 299 6.20 3.94 -13.82
C LEU A 299 6.87 2.64 -14.31
N ARG A 300 6.34 2.04 -15.37
CA ARG A 300 6.95 0.84 -15.95
C ARG A 300 8.32 1.12 -16.56
N PHE A 301 8.49 2.29 -17.18
CA PHE A 301 9.79 2.73 -17.68
C PHE A 301 10.81 2.81 -16.53
N THR A 302 10.45 3.39 -15.38
CA THR A 302 11.40 3.46 -14.24
C THR A 302 11.76 2.09 -13.68
N ASN A 303 10.88 1.08 -13.77
CA ASN A 303 11.24 -0.28 -13.39
C ASN A 303 12.31 -0.89 -14.31
N LEU A 304 12.34 -0.51 -15.59
CA LEU A 304 13.21 -1.15 -16.60
C LEU A 304 14.45 -0.32 -16.95
N ALA A 305 14.41 0.99 -16.72
CA ALA A 305 15.40 1.94 -17.22
C ALA A 305 16.82 1.62 -16.74
N THR A 306 17.00 1.39 -15.44
CA THR A 306 18.33 1.19 -14.90
C THR A 306 18.90 -0.18 -15.23
N GLU A 307 18.13 -1.25 -15.01
CA GLU A 307 18.62 -2.62 -15.18
C GLU A 307 18.74 -3.05 -16.66
N HIS A 308 17.86 -2.57 -17.54
CA HIS A 308 17.82 -3.05 -18.94
C HIS A 308 18.29 -2.02 -19.97
N LEU A 309 18.31 -0.73 -19.60
CA LEU A 309 18.80 0.34 -20.46
C LEU A 309 20.06 0.99 -19.89
N GLY A 310 20.47 0.73 -18.65
CA GLY A 310 21.61 1.41 -18.03
C GLY A 310 21.39 2.91 -17.85
N LEU A 311 20.13 3.33 -17.65
CA LEU A 311 19.73 4.74 -17.46
C LEU A 311 19.23 4.92 -16.03
N ARG A 312 19.81 5.85 -15.28
CA ARG A 312 19.23 6.30 -14.00
C ARG A 312 18.16 7.35 -14.31
N THR A 313 17.08 7.37 -13.54
CA THR A 313 15.92 8.21 -13.83
C THR A 313 15.24 8.72 -12.55
N HIS A 314 14.40 9.72 -12.72
CA HIS A 314 13.40 10.11 -11.75
C HIS A 314 12.01 10.18 -12.39
N PHE A 315 11.00 10.09 -11.53
CA PHE A 315 9.59 10.17 -11.83
C PHE A 315 8.93 11.07 -10.79
N LEU A 316 8.07 11.96 -11.24
CA LEU A 316 7.26 12.82 -10.38
C LEU A 316 5.83 12.85 -10.88
N ARG A 317 4.88 12.66 -9.98
CA ARG A 317 3.48 13.02 -10.19
C ARG A 317 3.12 14.14 -9.23
N VAL A 318 2.74 15.28 -9.79
CA VAL A 318 2.43 16.50 -9.04
C VAL A 318 1.00 16.91 -9.34
N ASN A 319 0.26 17.22 -8.29
CA ASN A 319 -1.08 17.78 -8.40
C ASN A 319 -0.97 19.31 -8.38
N GLN A 320 -1.73 20.01 -9.21
CA GLN A 320 -1.57 21.46 -9.42
C GLN A 320 -1.66 22.28 -8.12
N GLY A 321 -2.39 21.79 -7.11
CA GLY A 321 -2.56 22.46 -5.80
C GLY A 321 -2.16 21.65 -4.56
N GLU A 322 -1.78 20.37 -4.68
CA GLU A 322 -1.60 19.46 -3.53
C GLU A 322 -0.15 18.97 -3.36
N GLY A 323 0.81 19.50 -4.14
CA GLY A 323 2.22 19.11 -4.06
C GLY A 323 2.50 17.77 -4.75
N ILE A 324 3.59 17.09 -4.33
CA ILE A 324 3.95 15.78 -4.86
C ILE A 324 2.93 14.75 -4.39
N PHE A 325 2.27 14.09 -5.34
CA PHE A 325 1.39 12.95 -5.07
C PHE A 325 2.16 11.63 -5.02
N ARG A 326 3.19 11.51 -5.87
CA ARG A 326 4.08 10.35 -5.93
C ARG A 326 5.41 10.74 -6.55
N GLY A 327 6.50 10.17 -6.06
CA GLY A 327 7.82 10.34 -6.66
C GLY A 327 8.67 9.09 -6.59
N TYR A 328 9.66 9.03 -7.46
CA TYR A 328 10.73 8.05 -7.44
C TYR A 328 11.97 8.69 -8.08
N GLU A 329 13.15 8.37 -7.59
CA GLU A 329 14.41 8.79 -8.16
C GLU A 329 15.49 7.80 -7.80
N ASN A 330 16.38 7.53 -8.75
CA ASN A 330 17.66 6.94 -8.47
C ASN A 330 18.80 7.65 -9.20
N ASP A 331 18.60 8.82 -9.79
CA ASP A 331 19.59 9.52 -10.60
C ASP A 331 20.31 10.69 -9.91
N GLY A 332 19.93 10.99 -8.67
CA GLY A 332 20.52 12.05 -7.86
C GLY A 332 19.74 13.37 -7.87
N LEU A 333 18.59 13.45 -8.58
CA LEU A 333 17.67 14.57 -8.41
C LEU A 333 17.22 14.63 -6.95
N ARG A 334 17.38 15.78 -6.30
CA ARG A 334 16.94 15.97 -4.91
C ARG A 334 15.47 16.37 -4.87
N ILE A 335 14.60 15.38 -4.75
CA ILE A 335 13.16 15.61 -4.56
C ILE A 335 12.94 16.28 -3.18
N PRO A 336 12.13 17.36 -3.09
CA PRO A 336 11.78 17.96 -1.81
C PRO A 336 11.13 16.95 -0.87
N ALA A 337 11.64 16.88 0.36
CA ALA A 337 11.17 16.00 1.41
C ALA A 337 11.00 16.79 2.72
N ASP A 338 10.14 16.31 3.62
CA ASP A 338 10.03 16.84 4.97
C ASP A 338 11.21 16.41 5.86
N VAL A 339 11.17 16.81 7.13
CA VAL A 339 12.22 16.48 8.12
C VAL A 339 12.39 14.96 8.36
N ASN A 340 11.36 14.17 8.03
CA ASN A 340 11.34 12.72 8.16
C ASN A 340 11.64 12.02 6.82
N GLY A 341 11.94 12.77 5.77
CA GLY A 341 12.24 12.24 4.43
C GLY A 341 11.01 11.93 3.57
N SER A 342 9.80 12.24 4.03
CA SER A 342 8.55 12.03 3.27
C SER A 342 8.43 13.07 2.16
N ILE A 343 8.19 12.61 0.93
CA ILE A 343 8.03 13.49 -0.24
C ILE A 343 6.58 13.88 -0.51
N GLU A 344 5.61 13.07 -0.07
CA GLU A 344 4.19 13.35 -0.32
C GLU A 344 3.76 14.70 0.27
N GLY A 345 3.00 15.46 -0.53
CA GLY A 345 2.51 16.78 -0.18
C GLY A 345 3.57 17.89 -0.24
N GLN A 346 4.85 17.56 -0.45
CA GLN A 346 5.89 18.57 -0.55
C GLN A 346 5.78 19.36 -1.85
N VAL A 347 6.12 20.64 -1.79
CA VAL A 347 6.03 21.54 -2.94
C VAL A 347 7.31 21.47 -3.77
N VAL A 348 7.16 21.05 -5.03
CA VAL A 348 8.23 21.09 -6.04
C VAL A 348 8.54 22.52 -6.48
N CYS A 349 9.78 22.75 -6.90
CA CYS A 349 10.21 24.05 -7.41
C CYS A 349 9.31 24.51 -8.56
N ARG A 350 8.90 25.79 -8.55
CA ARG A 350 8.07 26.40 -9.60
C ARG A 350 8.72 26.33 -10.99
N LYS A 351 10.05 26.31 -11.05
CA LYS A 351 10.83 26.26 -12.29
C LYS A 351 10.98 24.84 -12.84
N TRP A 352 10.59 23.82 -12.08
CA TRP A 352 10.63 22.45 -12.56
C TRP A 352 9.51 22.19 -13.56
N PRO A 353 9.73 21.31 -14.54
CA PRO A 353 8.77 21.08 -15.62
C PRO A 353 7.45 20.50 -15.11
N ALA A 354 7.49 19.75 -13.99
CA ALA A 354 6.30 19.26 -13.29
C ALA A 354 5.31 20.38 -12.89
N ARG A 355 5.77 21.61 -12.61
CA ARG A 355 4.89 22.78 -12.37
C ARG A 355 4.73 23.67 -13.58
N MET A 356 5.80 23.88 -14.35
CA MET A 356 5.76 24.75 -15.53
C MET A 356 4.78 24.25 -16.60
N ALA A 357 4.58 22.93 -16.70
CA ALA A 357 3.67 22.36 -17.68
C ALA A 357 2.22 22.88 -17.56
N PHE A 358 1.74 23.21 -16.35
CA PHE A 358 0.40 23.77 -16.14
C PHE A 358 0.23 25.18 -16.72
N GLN A 359 1.31 25.94 -16.91
CA GLN A 359 1.24 27.30 -17.44
C GLN A 359 1.07 27.33 -18.97
N ARG A 360 1.16 26.17 -19.63
CA ARG A 360 1.08 26.07 -21.08
C ARG A 360 -0.37 26.07 -21.56
N THR A 361 -0.63 26.84 -22.62
CA THR A 361 -1.92 26.92 -23.29
C THR A 361 -2.17 25.73 -24.22
N ASN A 362 -1.13 25.22 -24.90
CA ASN A 362 -1.22 24.04 -25.76
C ASN A 362 -0.51 22.84 -25.09
N ARG A 363 -1.30 21.80 -24.78
CA ARG A 363 -0.91 20.65 -23.94
C ARG A 363 -1.06 19.30 -24.68
N THR A 364 -1.00 19.34 -26.02
CA THR A 364 -1.25 18.17 -26.89
C THR A 364 -0.11 17.15 -26.88
N ASN A 365 1.14 17.60 -26.71
CA ASN A 365 2.34 16.76 -26.69
C ASN A 365 3.09 16.90 -25.36
N GLU A 366 4.01 15.97 -25.10
CA GLU A 366 4.97 16.05 -24.01
C GLU A 366 5.72 17.40 -23.98
N PHE A 367 5.98 17.90 -22.77
CA PHE A 367 6.76 19.11 -22.51
C PHE A 367 8.18 18.73 -22.13
N TYR A 368 9.16 19.19 -22.92
CA TYR A 368 10.57 18.92 -22.69
C TYR A 368 11.30 20.14 -22.13
N GLN A 369 12.07 19.94 -21.06
CA GLN A 369 12.83 21.00 -20.42
C GLN A 369 14.13 20.45 -19.82
N TYR A 370 15.21 21.23 -19.92
CA TYR A 370 16.38 21.07 -19.06
C TYR A 370 16.27 21.94 -17.82
N THR A 371 16.60 21.40 -16.65
CA THR A 371 16.64 22.16 -15.40
C THR A 371 18.02 22.03 -14.77
N ASP A 372 18.72 23.16 -14.64
CA ASP A 372 19.94 23.25 -13.85
C ASP A 372 19.58 23.34 -12.38
N THR A 373 20.07 22.41 -11.58
CA THR A 373 19.89 22.37 -10.13
C THR A 373 21.26 22.39 -9.43
N PRO A 374 21.33 22.65 -8.12
CA PRO A 374 22.60 22.50 -7.38
C PRO A 374 23.16 21.07 -7.41
N GLY A 375 22.31 20.07 -7.66
CA GLY A 375 22.69 18.66 -7.76
C GLY A 375 23.09 18.20 -9.16
N GLY A 376 23.01 19.08 -10.18
CA GLY A 376 23.29 18.75 -11.57
C GLY A 376 22.18 19.22 -12.52
N THR A 377 22.40 19.00 -13.82
CA THR A 377 21.44 19.31 -14.88
C THR A 377 20.63 18.08 -15.22
N PHE A 378 19.30 18.23 -15.23
CA PHE A 378 18.35 17.16 -15.53
C PHE A 378 17.52 17.52 -16.75
N TRP A 379 17.19 16.52 -17.55
CA TRP A 379 16.22 16.63 -18.63
C TRP A 379 14.95 15.90 -18.25
N ASP A 380 13.80 16.50 -18.50
CA ASP A 380 12.50 15.91 -18.21
C ASP A 380 11.60 15.94 -19.45
N SER A 381 10.77 14.90 -19.56
CA SER A 381 9.53 14.90 -20.33
C SER A 381 8.33 14.93 -19.39
N THR A 382 7.42 15.89 -19.59
CA THR A 382 6.24 16.08 -18.75
C THR A 382 4.96 16.07 -19.56
N GLN A 383 3.98 15.26 -19.14
CA GLN A 383 2.62 15.30 -19.66
C GLN A 383 1.64 15.74 -18.56
N THR A 384 0.73 16.66 -18.89
CA THR A 384 -0.38 17.04 -18.01
C THR A 384 -1.61 16.19 -18.29
N GLY A 385 -2.41 15.92 -17.26
CA GLY A 385 -3.70 15.26 -17.35
C GLY A 385 -4.72 15.91 -16.42
N THR A 386 -5.98 15.49 -16.57
CA THR A 386 -7.09 15.97 -15.75
C THR A 386 -7.72 14.78 -15.05
N GLY A 387 -7.73 14.78 -13.71
CA GLY A 387 -8.45 13.82 -12.90
C GLY A 387 -9.87 14.32 -12.56
N GLU A 388 -10.61 13.55 -11.75
CA GLU A 388 -11.98 13.92 -11.34
C GLU A 388 -12.03 15.22 -10.51
N LYS A 389 -10.97 15.52 -9.75
CA LYS A 389 -10.93 16.65 -8.80
C LYS A 389 -9.99 17.79 -9.20
N GLU A 390 -8.89 17.48 -9.89
CA GLU A 390 -7.84 18.45 -10.20
C GLU A 390 -6.97 18.04 -11.40
N GLU A 391 -6.23 19.02 -11.93
CA GLU A 391 -5.17 18.77 -12.92
C GLU A 391 -3.92 18.19 -12.24
N PHE A 392 -3.24 17.30 -12.95
CA PHE A 392 -1.98 16.73 -12.52
C PHE A 392 -0.97 16.74 -13.66
N SER A 393 0.30 16.59 -13.31
CA SER A 393 1.40 16.41 -14.25
C SER A 393 2.18 15.15 -13.88
N ILE A 394 2.72 14.50 -14.91
CA ILE A 394 3.60 13.34 -14.79
C ILE A 394 4.89 13.69 -15.50
N SER A 395 6.00 13.70 -14.78
CA SER A 395 7.34 13.91 -15.31
C SER A 395 8.15 12.64 -15.20
N VAL A 396 8.91 12.34 -16.25
CA VAL A 396 9.99 11.36 -16.25
C VAL A 396 11.23 12.09 -16.74
N GLY A 397 12.33 11.96 -15.99
CA GLY A 397 13.57 12.62 -16.36
C GLY A 397 14.81 11.80 -16.09
N VAL A 398 15.93 12.30 -16.62
CA VAL A 398 17.26 11.68 -16.55
C VAL A 398 18.35 12.75 -16.40
N PRO A 399 19.56 12.39 -15.95
CA PRO A 399 20.71 13.29 -16.01
C PRO A 399 21.02 13.75 -17.43
N PHE A 400 21.66 14.92 -17.54
CA PHE A 400 22.03 15.54 -18.82
C PHE A 400 22.73 14.60 -19.81
N ASP A 401 23.69 13.79 -19.35
CA ASP A 401 24.48 12.90 -20.20
C ASP A 401 23.66 11.78 -20.87
N ASP A 402 22.50 11.45 -20.27
CA ASP A 402 21.58 10.43 -20.74
C ASP A 402 20.43 11.00 -21.58
N ALA A 403 20.19 12.31 -21.54
CA ALA A 403 19.17 12.99 -22.34
C ALA A 403 19.33 12.72 -23.84
N LYS A 404 20.56 12.48 -24.32
CA LYS A 404 20.88 12.15 -25.72
C LYS A 404 20.11 10.95 -26.29
N TRP A 405 19.56 10.08 -25.43
CA TRP A 405 18.80 8.90 -25.85
C TRP A 405 17.30 9.15 -26.05
N PHE A 406 16.81 10.32 -25.64
CA PHE A 406 15.39 10.63 -25.62
C PHE A 406 14.97 11.52 -26.80
N ARG A 407 13.68 11.42 -27.15
CA ARG A 407 12.99 12.41 -27.99
C ARG A 407 12.95 13.74 -27.26
N GLY A 408 13.06 14.85 -27.98
CA GLY A 408 12.99 16.18 -27.36
C GLY A 408 14.27 16.61 -26.64
N ARG A 409 15.35 15.83 -26.77
CA ARG A 409 16.69 16.17 -26.27
C ARG A 409 17.23 17.51 -26.81
N ASP A 410 16.80 17.92 -27.99
CA ASP A 410 17.27 19.15 -28.65
C ASP A 410 16.46 20.39 -28.21
N THR A 411 15.65 20.27 -27.15
CA THR A 411 14.88 21.40 -26.60
C THR A 411 15.82 22.53 -26.14
N GLU A 412 15.52 23.75 -26.57
CA GLU A 412 16.22 24.96 -26.13
C GLU A 412 15.71 25.48 -24.78
N ARG A 413 14.63 24.89 -24.25
CA ARG A 413 14.05 25.31 -22.98
C ARG A 413 14.91 24.85 -21.82
N ARG A 414 15.52 25.81 -21.15
CA ARG A 414 16.38 25.60 -20.00
C ARG A 414 16.01 26.55 -18.88
N GLU A 415 15.83 26.00 -17.68
CA GLU A 415 15.53 26.74 -16.47
C GLU A 415 16.62 26.53 -15.42
N VAL A 416 16.81 27.52 -14.55
CA VAL A 416 17.78 27.45 -13.45
C VAL A 416 17.06 27.47 -12.11
N SER A 417 17.06 26.34 -11.42
CA SER A 417 16.54 26.17 -10.07
C SER A 417 17.69 26.23 -9.05
N THR A 418 17.59 27.12 -8.07
CA THR A 418 18.49 27.17 -6.91
C THR A 418 17.85 26.57 -5.65
N CYS A 419 16.69 25.90 -5.77
CA CYS A 419 16.08 25.17 -4.67
C CYS A 419 17.05 24.14 -4.08
N PRO A 420 17.10 23.98 -2.75
CA PRO A 420 16.11 24.40 -1.75
C PRO A 420 16.25 25.84 -1.21
N ASN A 421 17.10 26.71 -1.80
CA ASN A 421 17.16 28.12 -1.41
C ASN A 421 15.77 28.78 -1.54
N GLU A 422 15.29 29.42 -0.47
CA GLU A 422 13.95 30.02 -0.41
C GLU A 422 13.76 31.14 -1.44
N ASN A 423 14.83 31.88 -1.76
CA ASN A 423 14.84 32.94 -2.76
C ASN A 423 14.71 32.40 -4.20
N CYS A 424 14.76 31.08 -4.42
CA CYS A 424 14.60 30.51 -5.75
C CYS A 424 13.19 30.71 -6.31
N CYS A 425 12.18 30.38 -5.49
CA CYS A 425 10.78 30.43 -5.91
C CYS A 425 9.76 30.45 -4.76
N ARG A 426 10.18 30.41 -3.48
CA ARG A 426 9.26 30.43 -2.34
C ARG A 426 8.99 31.86 -1.88
N VAL A 427 10.03 32.68 -1.85
CA VAL A 427 9.95 34.09 -1.45
C VAL A 427 9.85 34.99 -2.69
N PRO A 428 8.93 35.97 -2.71
CA PRO A 428 8.85 36.95 -3.80
C PRO A 428 10.11 37.80 -3.86
N SER A 429 10.49 38.26 -5.06
CA SER A 429 11.59 39.22 -5.22
C SER A 429 11.31 40.51 -4.43
N ASP A 430 12.36 41.18 -3.98
CA ASP A 430 12.25 42.44 -3.20
C ASP A 430 11.38 43.51 -3.89
N GLU A 431 11.44 43.62 -5.22
CA GLU A 431 10.61 44.55 -6.00
C GLU A 431 9.10 44.25 -5.85
N LEU A 432 8.72 42.98 -6.05
CA LEU A 432 7.35 42.51 -5.88
C LEU A 432 6.89 42.65 -4.43
N ALA A 433 7.74 42.29 -3.47
CA ALA A 433 7.43 42.40 -2.05
C ALA A 433 7.21 43.87 -1.65
N GLN A 434 8.08 44.80 -2.04
CA GLN A 434 7.90 46.24 -1.77
C GLN A 434 6.61 46.78 -2.40
N ARG A 435 6.25 46.31 -3.60
CA ARG A 435 5.08 46.81 -4.31
C ARG A 435 3.77 46.28 -3.72
N TRP A 436 3.70 44.99 -3.40
CA TRP A 436 2.44 44.30 -3.11
C TRP A 436 2.28 43.80 -1.67
N SER A 437 3.35 43.71 -0.87
CA SER A 437 3.26 43.28 0.53
C SER A 437 2.37 44.21 1.35
N GLY A 438 1.46 43.64 2.14
CA GLY A 438 0.45 44.36 2.91
C GLY A 438 -0.65 45.05 2.06
N LYS A 439 -0.62 44.94 0.73
CA LYS A 439 -1.58 45.56 -0.20
C LYS A 439 -2.46 44.56 -0.95
N ALA A 440 -2.30 43.27 -0.66
CA ALA A 440 -3.06 42.19 -1.29
C ALA A 440 -3.74 41.33 -0.21
N TRP A 441 -5.02 41.02 -0.42
CA TRP A 441 -5.80 40.17 0.47
C TRP A 441 -6.42 39.01 -0.33
N PRO A 442 -5.79 37.82 -0.36
CA PRO A 442 -6.35 36.68 -1.06
C PRO A 442 -7.45 36.00 -0.23
N SER A 443 -8.49 35.51 -0.90
CA SER A 443 -9.43 34.55 -0.33
C SER A 443 -8.99 33.16 -0.76
N ALA A 444 -8.39 32.39 0.16
CA ALA A 444 -7.86 31.08 -0.14
C ALA A 444 -8.96 30.05 -0.40
N ARG A 445 -8.73 29.15 -1.35
CA ARG A 445 -9.57 27.95 -1.51
C ARG A 445 -9.22 26.95 -0.40
N MET A 446 -10.24 26.39 0.24
CA MET A 446 -10.05 25.32 1.24
C MET A 446 -9.66 24.02 0.53
N HIS A 447 -8.39 23.61 0.64
CA HIS A 447 -7.90 22.30 0.21
C HIS A 447 -7.72 21.38 1.43
N ALA A 448 -7.76 20.06 1.23
CA ALA A 448 -7.71 19.06 2.31
C ALA A 448 -6.45 19.16 3.19
N HIS A 449 -5.37 19.79 2.70
CA HIS A 449 -4.09 19.96 3.38
C HIS A 449 -3.89 21.34 4.07
N VAL A 450 -4.89 22.23 4.06
CA VAL A 450 -4.80 23.60 4.64
C VAL A 450 -4.70 23.61 6.18
N LEU A 451 -4.85 22.47 6.84
CA LEU A 451 -4.65 22.31 8.29
C LEU A 451 -3.19 21.99 8.67
N SER A 452 -2.24 22.13 7.76
CA SER A 452 -0.80 22.06 8.06
C SER A 452 -0.36 23.32 8.83
N PRO A 453 0.60 23.23 9.78
CA PRO A 453 1.05 24.39 10.55
C PRO A 453 1.61 25.47 9.60
N LEU A 454 1.07 26.68 9.72
CA LEU A 454 1.42 27.81 8.87
C LEU A 454 2.87 28.26 9.13
N PRO A 455 3.69 28.48 8.09
CA PRO A 455 4.85 29.34 8.21
C PRO A 455 4.37 30.72 8.65
N SER A 456 4.99 31.25 9.72
CA SER A 456 4.68 32.56 10.29
C SER A 456 4.62 33.65 9.20
N GLY A 457 3.47 34.32 9.07
CA GLY A 457 3.29 35.51 8.23
C GLY A 457 2.59 35.31 6.88
N THR A 458 2.20 34.08 6.51
CA THR A 458 1.59 33.80 5.19
C THR A 458 0.10 33.47 5.27
N PHE A 459 -0.68 33.84 4.24
CA PHE A 459 -2.08 33.42 4.12
C PHE A 459 -2.16 31.90 3.85
N PRO A 460 -3.00 31.14 4.58
CA PRO A 460 -3.12 29.69 4.39
C PRO A 460 -3.46 29.32 2.94
N GLY A 461 -2.64 28.47 2.32
CA GLY A 461 -2.94 27.92 0.99
C GLY A 461 -2.73 28.86 -0.20
N VAL A 462 -2.06 30.02 -0.03
CA VAL A 462 -1.74 30.95 -1.13
C VAL A 462 -0.25 31.29 -1.12
N GLU A 463 0.46 30.97 -2.21
CA GLU A 463 1.86 31.35 -2.37
C GLU A 463 1.98 32.85 -2.69
N GLU A 464 2.64 33.63 -1.82
CA GLU A 464 2.81 35.09 -1.99
C GLU A 464 3.50 35.46 -3.31
N THR A 465 4.51 34.69 -3.70
CA THR A 465 5.21 34.88 -4.98
C THR A 465 4.25 34.77 -6.17
N GLU A 466 3.30 33.84 -6.13
CA GLU A 466 2.32 33.66 -7.19
C GLU A 466 1.28 34.78 -7.20
N LEU A 467 0.79 35.18 -6.03
CA LEU A 467 -0.12 36.30 -5.86
C LEU A 467 0.49 37.61 -6.38
N PHE A 468 1.73 37.92 -5.99
CA PHE A 468 2.38 39.17 -6.38
C PHE A 468 2.73 39.17 -7.87
N ALA A 469 3.17 38.03 -8.43
CA ALA A 469 3.40 37.92 -9.88
C ALA A 469 2.09 38.06 -10.68
N PHE A 470 0.96 37.53 -10.16
CA PHE A 470 -0.36 37.73 -10.75
C PHE A 470 -0.75 39.21 -10.75
N LEU A 471 -0.65 39.88 -9.60
CA LEU A 471 -0.98 41.31 -9.47
C LEU A 471 -0.11 42.18 -10.37
N GLU A 472 1.19 41.89 -10.44
CA GLU A 472 2.12 42.60 -11.31
C GLU A 472 1.75 42.44 -12.79
N LYS A 473 1.47 41.22 -13.24
CA LYS A 473 1.07 40.94 -14.62
C LYS A 473 -0.21 41.70 -15.01
N HIS A 474 -1.19 41.76 -14.12
CA HIS A 474 -2.46 42.44 -14.38
C HIS A 474 -2.37 43.97 -14.23
N ALA A 475 -1.53 44.47 -13.33
CA ALA A 475 -1.25 45.90 -13.21
C ALA A 475 -0.60 46.46 -14.48
N ASN A 476 0.27 45.68 -15.13
CA ASN A 476 0.95 46.08 -16.36
C ASN A 476 0.09 45.88 -17.62
N ALA A 477 -0.96 45.07 -17.57
CA ALA A 477 -1.90 44.86 -18.68
C ALA A 477 -3.02 45.91 -18.75
N GLY A 478 -3.21 46.71 -17.69
CA GLY A 478 -4.23 47.75 -17.59
C GLY A 478 -3.69 49.19 -17.75
N GLY A 479 -2.47 49.34 -18.27
CA GLY A 479 -1.82 50.62 -18.56
C GLY A 479 -1.88 51.01 -20.02
#